data_AF-A0A3D5FLP6-F1
#
_entry.id   AF-A0A3D5FLP6-F1
#
_cell.length_a   1.000
_cell.length_b   1.000
_cell.length_c   1.000
_cell.angle_alpha   90.00
_cell.angle_beta   90.00
_cell.angle_gamma   90.00
#
_symmetry.space_group_name_H-M   'P 1'
#
loop_
_entity.id
_entity.type
_entity.pdbx_description
1 polymer ?
#
loop_
_entity_poly.entity_id
_entity_poly.type
_entity_poly.pdbx_seq_one_letter_code
_entity_poly.pdbx_strand_id
1 'polypeptide(L)'
;MTEEDLYEFDRVGYIVIKDMLNPDQVTSLSTAVDWIEDHAAANVDLPPRKKSPWGAEYHADPEHGYHVQGAREEGKTLIIEDFWNADPAFDQLLDHERTMDYVR
;
A
#
# COMPACT_ATOMS: atom_id res chain seq x y z
N MET A 1 4.09 10.08 -20.22
CA MET A 1 3.15 9.19 -20.97
C MET A 1 3.40 9.35 -22.47
N THR A 2 3.44 8.28 -23.26
CA THR A 2 3.51 8.37 -24.74
C THR A 2 2.11 8.49 -25.37
N GLU A 3 2.01 8.89 -26.64
CA GLU A 3 0.72 8.89 -27.36
C GLU A 3 0.08 7.49 -27.45
N GLU A 4 0.92 6.46 -27.58
CA GLU A 4 0.49 5.06 -27.61
C GLU A 4 -0.08 4.61 -26.25
N ASP A 5 0.59 5.00 -25.15
CA ASP A 5 0.09 4.73 -23.79
C ASP A 5 -1.25 5.44 -23.53
N LEU A 6 -1.38 6.70 -23.97
CA LEU A 6 -2.61 7.47 -23.82
C LEU A 6 -3.75 6.84 -24.60
N TYR A 7 -3.51 6.45 -25.85
CA TYR A 7 -4.51 5.79 -26.68
C TYR A 7 -4.98 4.48 -26.05
N GLU A 8 -4.07 3.64 -25.56
CA GLU A 8 -4.44 2.38 -24.91
C GLU A 8 -5.21 2.60 -23.61
N PHE A 9 -4.80 3.59 -22.80
CA PHE A 9 -5.55 3.98 -21.61
C PHE A 9 -6.98 4.43 -21.96
N ASP A 10 -7.15 5.31 -22.94
CA ASP A 10 -8.46 5.78 -23.38
C ASP A 10 -9.34 4.66 -23.94
N ARG A 11 -8.72 3.65 -24.56
CA ARG A 11 -9.42 2.51 -25.17
C ARG A 11 -9.93 1.49 -24.15
N VAL A 12 -9.16 1.20 -23.09
CA VAL A 12 -9.46 0.09 -22.17
C VAL A 12 -9.60 0.49 -20.69
N GLY A 13 -9.29 1.73 -20.34
CA GLY A 13 -9.39 2.29 -18.99
C GLY A 13 -8.22 1.93 -18.06
N TYR A 14 -7.18 1.26 -18.56
CA TYR A 14 -5.96 0.95 -17.80
C TYR A 14 -4.76 0.74 -18.73
N ILE A 15 -3.54 0.86 -18.21
CA ILE A 15 -2.30 0.49 -18.90
C ILE A 15 -1.37 -0.26 -17.94
N VAL A 16 -0.49 -1.08 -18.51
CA VAL A 16 0.55 -1.81 -17.75
C VAL A 16 1.91 -1.24 -18.11
N ILE A 17 2.52 -0.53 -17.17
CA ILE A 17 3.86 0.06 -17.34
C ILE A 17 4.86 -0.90 -16.72
N LYS A 18 5.71 -1.49 -17.56
CA LYS A 18 6.74 -2.43 -17.11
C LYS A 18 7.86 -1.69 -16.39
N ASP A 19 8.43 -2.38 -15.41
CA ASP A 19 9.62 -1.95 -14.67
C ASP A 19 9.47 -0.53 -14.11
N MET A 20 8.27 -0.13 -13.67
CA MET A 20 8.01 1.23 -13.13
C MET A 20 9.01 1.56 -12.01
N LEU A 21 9.22 0.60 -11.13
CA LEU A 21 10.21 0.66 -10.05
C LEU A 21 11.47 -0.09 -10.47
N ASN A 22 12.63 0.44 -10.09
CA ASN A 22 13.90 -0.25 -10.27
C ASN A 22 14.08 -1.39 -9.23
N PRO A 23 15.02 -2.33 -9.45
CA PRO A 23 15.20 -3.49 -8.56
C PRO A 23 15.48 -3.15 -7.10
N ASP A 24 16.20 -2.06 -6.82
CA ASP A 24 16.54 -1.64 -5.46
C ASP A 24 15.28 -1.13 -4.74
N GLN A 25 14.45 -0.34 -5.43
CA GLN A 25 13.17 0.12 -4.90
C GLN A 25 12.23 -1.06 -4.61
N VAL A 26 12.15 -2.03 -5.54
CA VAL A 26 11.33 -3.24 -5.35
C VAL A 26 11.80 -4.03 -4.13
N THR A 27 13.11 -4.23 -3.97
CA THR A 27 13.67 -4.97 -2.83
C THR A 27 13.37 -4.27 -1.50
N SER A 28 13.55 -2.96 -1.46
CA SER A 28 13.28 -2.13 -0.29
C SER A 28 11.79 -2.17 0.11
N LEU A 29 10.88 -1.96 -0.86
CA LEU A 29 9.44 -2.01 -0.61
C LEU A 29 8.96 -3.40 -0.20
N SER A 30 9.47 -4.47 -0.84
CA SER A 30 9.10 -5.84 -0.48
C SER A 30 9.46 -6.13 0.98
N THR A 31 10.63 -5.68 1.42
CA THR A 31 11.06 -5.87 2.81
C THR A 31 10.14 -5.12 3.79
N ALA A 32 9.74 -3.89 3.46
CA ALA A 32 8.81 -3.12 4.28
C ALA A 32 7.39 -3.71 4.31
N VAL A 33 6.93 -4.25 3.16
CA VAL A 33 5.64 -4.95 3.05
C VAL A 33 5.64 -6.23 3.90
N ASP A 34 6.67 -7.07 3.79
CA ASP A 34 6.78 -8.29 4.59
C ASP A 34 6.76 -7.97 6.09
N TRP A 35 7.51 -6.93 6.50
CA TRP A 35 7.54 -6.48 7.89
C TRP A 35 6.17 -5.99 8.38
N ILE A 36 5.50 -5.09 7.63
CA ILE A 36 4.22 -4.53 8.09
C ILE A 36 3.11 -5.59 8.09
N GLU A 37 3.12 -6.53 7.15
CA GLU A 37 2.17 -7.64 7.14
C GLU A 37 2.31 -8.51 8.39
N ASP A 38 3.53 -8.92 8.74
CA ASP A 38 3.79 -9.74 9.92
C ASP A 38 3.46 -8.97 11.21
N HIS A 39 3.87 -7.70 11.29
CA HIS A 39 3.59 -6.84 12.44
C HIS A 39 2.08 -6.61 12.62
N ALA A 40 1.38 -6.24 11.56
CA ALA A 40 -0.05 -5.95 11.61
C ALA A 40 -0.87 -7.21 11.89
N ALA A 41 -0.51 -8.37 11.33
CA ALA A 41 -1.16 -9.64 11.64
C ALA A 41 -1.03 -10.03 13.11
N ALA A 42 0.13 -9.78 13.73
CA ALA A 42 0.35 -10.08 15.15
C ALA A 42 -0.44 -9.16 16.09
N ASN A 43 -0.78 -7.94 15.64
CA ASN A 43 -1.40 -6.90 16.48
C ASN A 43 -2.88 -6.65 16.15
N VAL A 44 -3.44 -7.28 15.12
CA VAL A 44 -4.78 -6.95 14.58
C VAL A 44 -5.92 -7.00 15.58
N ASP A 45 -5.83 -7.80 16.64
CA ASP A 45 -6.87 -7.93 17.68
C ASP A 45 -6.60 -7.09 18.93
N LEU A 46 -5.48 -6.34 18.97
CA LEU A 46 -5.09 -5.55 20.12
C LEU A 46 -5.83 -4.20 20.18
N PRO A 47 -5.96 -3.59 21.38
CA PRO A 47 -6.30 -2.18 21.50
C PRO A 47 -5.12 -1.28 21.07
N PRO A 48 -5.36 0.00 20.74
CA PRO A 48 -6.66 0.66 20.69
C PRO A 48 -7.49 0.23 19.47
N ARG A 49 -8.80 0.09 19.68
CA ARG A 49 -9.77 -0.22 18.63
C ARG A 49 -10.42 1.06 18.12
N LYS A 50 -10.44 1.25 16.80
CA LYS A 50 -11.06 2.40 16.13
C LYS A 50 -12.17 1.91 15.21
N LYS A 51 -13.39 2.37 15.46
CA LYS A 51 -14.53 2.14 14.57
C LYS A 51 -14.55 3.22 13.48
N SER A 52 -14.46 2.80 12.24
CA SER A 52 -14.58 3.68 11.08
C SER A 52 -16.05 4.15 10.89
N PRO A 53 -16.26 5.29 10.20
CA PRO A 53 -17.61 5.75 9.85
C PRO A 53 -18.42 4.76 9.01
N TRP A 54 -17.76 3.89 8.23
CA TRP A 54 -18.38 2.85 7.40
C TRP A 54 -18.56 1.50 8.11
N GLY A 55 -18.30 1.44 9.43
CA GLY A 55 -18.66 0.32 10.29
C GLY A 55 -17.55 -0.70 10.55
N ALA A 56 -16.51 -0.74 9.71
CA ALA A 56 -15.32 -1.54 9.94
C ALA A 56 -14.59 -1.12 11.23
N GLU A 57 -14.03 -2.07 11.95
CA GLU A 57 -13.29 -1.81 13.20
C GLU A 57 -11.85 -2.30 13.08
N TYR A 58 -10.92 -1.40 13.40
CA TYR A 58 -9.50 -1.60 13.19
C TYR A 58 -8.76 -1.56 14.52
N HIS A 59 -7.65 -2.28 14.62
CA HIS A 59 -6.56 -1.92 15.52
C HIS A 59 -5.85 -0.69 14.93
N ALA A 60 -5.62 0.33 15.76
CA ALA A 60 -4.79 1.47 15.39
C ALA A 60 -3.43 1.33 16.06
N ASP A 61 -2.36 1.25 15.28
CA ASP A 61 -0.99 1.19 15.79
C ASP A 61 -0.48 2.63 15.95
N PRO A 62 -0.37 3.16 17.19
CA PRO A 62 0.03 4.55 17.39
C PRO A 62 1.52 4.80 17.16
N GLU A 63 2.34 3.74 17.20
CA GLU A 63 3.79 3.85 17.04
C GLU A 63 4.16 3.99 15.56
N HIS A 64 3.51 3.21 14.70
CA HIS A 64 3.80 3.14 13.27
C HIS A 64 2.74 3.86 12.41
N GLY A 65 1.61 4.25 13.01
CA GLY A 65 0.59 5.10 12.39
C GLY A 65 -0.39 4.40 11.43
N TYR A 66 -0.30 3.09 11.27
CA TYR A 66 -1.22 2.32 10.42
C TYR A 66 -2.46 1.84 11.17
N HIS A 67 -3.48 1.44 10.39
CA HIS A 67 -4.70 0.81 10.90
C HIS A 67 -4.87 -0.57 10.27
N VAL A 68 -5.23 -1.58 11.05
CA VAL A 68 -5.39 -2.95 10.54
C VAL A 68 -6.69 -3.60 10.98
N GLN A 69 -7.33 -4.34 10.07
CA GLN A 69 -8.46 -5.21 10.38
C GLN A 69 -8.39 -6.52 9.60
N GLY A 70 -9.27 -7.46 9.96
CA GLY A 70 -9.38 -8.74 9.28
C GLY A 70 -8.34 -9.74 9.78
N ALA A 71 -7.90 -10.65 8.92
CA ALA A 71 -6.93 -11.67 9.30
C ALA A 71 -6.22 -12.27 8.08
N ARG A 72 -4.99 -12.75 8.29
CA ARG A 72 -4.20 -13.50 7.30
C ARG A 72 -4.54 -15.00 7.36
N GLU A 73 -5.76 -15.35 6.96
CA GLU A 73 -6.30 -16.72 7.02
C GLU A 73 -7.09 -17.05 5.74
N GLU A 74 -7.32 -18.34 5.47
CA GLU A 74 -8.08 -18.78 4.30
C GLU A 74 -9.50 -18.18 4.26
N GLY A 75 -9.85 -17.55 3.13
CA GLY A 75 -11.14 -16.88 2.94
C GLY A 75 -11.28 -15.54 3.67
N LYS A 76 -10.23 -15.05 4.33
CA LYS A 76 -10.17 -13.73 4.96
C LYS A 76 -9.12 -12.85 4.29
N THR A 77 -9.23 -11.56 4.54
CA THR A 77 -8.29 -10.55 4.05
C THR A 77 -7.78 -9.75 5.24
N LEU A 78 -6.47 -9.58 5.34
CA LEU A 78 -5.86 -8.57 6.21
C LEU A 78 -5.83 -7.26 5.43
N ILE A 79 -6.42 -6.21 5.99
CA ILE A 79 -6.44 -4.88 5.38
C ILE A 79 -5.62 -3.95 6.26
N ILE A 80 -4.57 -3.37 5.70
CA ILE A 80 -3.69 -2.40 6.36
C ILE A 80 -3.84 -1.05 5.65
N GLU A 81 -4.28 -0.04 6.37
CA GLU A 81 -4.53 1.32 5.88
C GLU A 81 -3.53 2.30 6.50
N ASP A 82 -3.29 3.41 5.81
CA ASP A 82 -2.38 4.49 6.25
C ASP A 82 -0.94 4.02 6.56
N PHE A 83 -0.44 2.99 5.85
CA PHE A 83 0.87 2.38 6.09
C PHE A 83 2.08 3.25 5.76
N TRP A 84 1.88 4.43 5.16
CA TRP A 84 2.96 5.31 4.69
C TRP A 84 4.00 5.63 5.76
N ASN A 85 3.58 5.79 7.02
CA ASN A 85 4.49 6.13 8.13
C ASN A 85 5.09 4.90 8.83
N ALA A 86 4.71 3.70 8.43
CA ALA A 86 5.13 2.48 9.11
C ALA A 86 6.60 2.13 8.80
N ASP A 87 7.08 2.49 7.61
CA ASP A 87 8.47 2.34 7.20
C ASP A 87 8.88 3.45 6.20
N PRO A 88 10.04 4.11 6.37
CA PRO A 88 10.51 5.15 5.45
C PRO A 88 10.77 4.66 4.02
N ALA A 89 10.83 3.35 3.78
CA ALA A 89 10.87 2.80 2.43
C ALA A 89 9.64 3.23 1.61
N PHE A 90 8.48 3.46 2.21
CA PHE A 90 7.30 3.91 1.46
C PHE A 90 7.44 5.33 0.92
N ASP A 91 8.32 6.17 1.49
CA ASP A 91 8.56 7.54 1.02
C ASP A 91 9.03 7.58 -0.43
N GLN A 92 9.69 6.52 -0.92
CA GLN A 92 10.16 6.47 -2.32
C GLN A 92 9.03 6.41 -3.36
N LEU A 93 7.81 6.08 -2.93
CA LEU A 93 6.62 6.12 -3.79
C LEU A 93 5.99 7.52 -3.83
N LEU A 94 6.29 8.38 -2.85
CA LEU A 94 5.86 9.78 -2.85
C LEU A 94 6.64 10.55 -3.90
N ASP A 95 5.92 11.27 -4.77
CA ASP A 95 6.50 12.02 -5.88
C ASP A 95 7.45 11.20 -6.78
N HIS A 96 7.23 9.87 -6.85
CA HIS A 96 8.06 8.99 -7.66
C HIS A 96 8.10 9.50 -9.11
N GLU A 97 9.28 9.94 -9.57
CA GLU A 97 9.46 10.72 -10.80
C GLU A 97 8.74 10.11 -12.00
N ARG A 98 8.97 8.82 -12.24
CA ARG A 98 8.36 8.12 -13.37
C ARG A 98 6.86 7.94 -13.22
N THR A 99 6.33 7.84 -12.00
CA THR A 99 4.87 7.84 -11.79
C THR A 99 4.30 9.22 -12.14
N MET A 100 4.98 10.29 -11.71
CA MET A 100 4.54 11.66 -11.95
C MET A 100 4.55 12.02 -13.45
N ASP A 101 5.41 11.41 -14.27
CA ASP A 101 5.39 11.54 -15.73
C ASP A 101 4.12 10.98 -16.41
N TYR A 102 3.32 10.19 -15.71
CA TYR A 102 2.01 9.70 -16.17
C TYR A 102 0.83 10.40 -15.50
N VAL A 103 1.03 11.05 -14.36
CA VAL A 103 -0.04 11.76 -13.63
C VAL A 103 -0.19 13.21 -14.10
N ARG A 104 0.90 13.83 -14.54
CA ARG A 104 0.93 15.20 -15.08
C ARG A 104 0.28 15.27 -16.46
#